data_AF-A0A3D4IMG6-F1
#
_entry.id   AF-A0A3D4IMG6-F1
#
_cell.length_a   1.000
_cell.length_b   1.000
_cell.length_c   1.000
_cell.angle_alpha   90.00
_cell.angle_beta   90.00
_cell.angle_gamma   90.00
#
_symmetry.space_group_name_H-M   'P 1'
#
loop_
_entity.id
_entity.type
_entity.pdbx_description
1 polymer ?
#
loop_
_entity_poly.entity_id
_entity_poly.type
_entity_poly.pdbx_seq_one_letter_code
_entity_poly.pdbx_strand_id
1 'polypeptide(L)'
;MKTNILILLLGMVTSMSWAQNDITICHTPATEKFALFASNKSFNNEHQMPRAYVHVSEAGGEMITFACADGMKANAYVIMAEKKTNNWIFVFQEW
;
A
#
# COMPACT_ATOMS: atom_id res chain seq x y z
N MET A 1 12.71 -43.11 -42.15
CA MET A 1 12.66 -41.86 -42.95
C MET A 1 11.50 -40.95 -42.57
N LYS A 2 10.24 -41.43 -42.52
CA LYS A 2 9.07 -40.59 -42.23
C LYS A 2 9.12 -39.88 -40.86
N THR A 3 9.54 -40.59 -39.80
CA THR A 3 9.66 -40.02 -38.44
C THR A 3 10.76 -38.96 -38.33
N ASN A 4 11.91 -39.17 -38.98
CA ASN A 4 13.03 -38.23 -38.92
C ASN A 4 12.72 -36.93 -39.68
N ILE A 5 11.98 -37.03 -40.79
CA ILE A 5 11.48 -35.86 -41.54
C ILE A 5 10.46 -35.08 -40.68
N LEU A 6 9.59 -35.78 -39.96
CA LEU A 6 8.60 -35.14 -39.08
C LEU A 6 9.26 -34.37 -37.92
N ILE A 7 10.30 -34.94 -37.32
CA ILE A 7 11.07 -34.28 -36.24
C ILE A 7 11.81 -33.04 -36.76
N LEU A 8 12.39 -33.13 -37.97
CA LEU A 8 13.07 -32.00 -38.61
C LEU A 8 12.10 -30.86 -38.92
N LEU A 9 10.89 -31.19 -39.42
CA LEU A 9 9.85 -30.21 -39.70
C LEU A 9 9.36 -29.52 -38.42
N LEU A 10 9.18 -30.29 -37.34
CA LEU A 10 8.71 -29.78 -36.06
C LEU A 10 9.74 -28.84 -35.40
N GLY A 11 11.03 -29.16 -35.50
CA GLY A 11 12.12 -28.30 -35.01
C GLY A 11 12.27 -27.00 -35.80
N MET A 12 11.90 -26.99 -37.08
CA MET A 12 11.96 -25.79 -37.92
C MET A 12 10.83 -24.81 -37.57
N VAL A 13 9.65 -25.31 -37.19
CA VAL A 13 8.50 -24.47 -36.79
C VAL A 13 8.72 -23.79 -35.44
N THR A 14 9.36 -24.46 -34.48
CA THR A 14 9.65 -23.87 -33.15
C THR A 14 10.71 -22.78 -33.20
N SER A 15 11.60 -22.80 -34.19
CA SER A 15 12.62 -21.76 -34.39
C SER A 15 12.05 -20.40 -34.85
N MET A 16 10.79 -20.35 -35.30
CA MET A 16 10.08 -19.12 -35.68
C MET A 16 9.14 -18.60 -34.57
N SER A 17 9.04 -19.30 -33.44
CA SER A 17 8.19 -18.90 -32.30
C SER A 17 8.95 -18.05 -31.29
N TRP A 18 9.60 -16.98 -31.75
CA TRP A 18 10.11 -15.94 -30.86
C TRP A 18 8.94 -15.06 -30.44
N ALA A 19 8.62 -15.02 -29.15
CA ALA A 19 7.70 -14.01 -28.63
C ALA A 19 8.31 -12.62 -28.93
N GLN A 20 7.50 -11.72 -29.49
CA GLN A 20 7.92 -10.36 -29.80
C GLN A 20 8.22 -9.61 -28.49
N ASN A 21 9.49 -9.35 -28.20
CA ASN A 21 9.91 -8.59 -27.02
C ASN A 21 9.72 -7.07 -27.19
N ASP A 22 9.62 -6.59 -28.43
CA ASP A 22 9.38 -5.19 -28.76
C ASP A 22 7.94 -5.00 -29.21
N ILE A 23 7.02 -4.88 -28.23
CA ILE A 23 5.74 -4.24 -28.48
C ILE A 23 6.02 -2.77 -28.81
N THR A 24 5.46 -2.23 -29.88
CA THR A 24 5.46 -0.78 -30.12
C THR A 24 4.80 -0.09 -28.92
N ILE A 25 5.62 0.50 -28.06
CA ILE A 25 5.18 1.20 -26.86
C ILE A 25 4.52 2.50 -27.31
N CYS A 26 3.20 2.49 -27.50
CA CYS A 26 2.43 3.71 -27.79
C CYS A 26 2.34 4.65 -26.57
N HIS A 27 2.67 4.16 -25.37
CA HIS A 27 2.57 4.90 -24.10
C HIS A 27 3.67 4.45 -23.13
N THR A 28 4.27 5.39 -22.40
CA THR A 28 5.24 5.08 -21.33
C THR A 28 4.75 3.94 -20.43
N PRO A 29 5.55 2.87 -20.23
CA PRO A 29 5.18 1.74 -19.37
C PRO A 29 4.73 2.19 -17.99
N ALA A 30 3.76 1.49 -17.40
CA ALA A 30 3.20 1.86 -16.10
C ALA A 30 4.30 2.02 -15.02
N THR A 31 5.25 1.08 -14.98
CA THR A 31 6.40 1.12 -14.06
C THR A 31 7.19 2.41 -14.18
N GLU A 32 7.47 2.85 -15.40
CA GLU A 32 8.22 4.08 -15.65
C GLU A 32 7.38 5.33 -15.32
N LYS A 33 6.08 5.33 -15.63
CA LYS A 33 5.15 6.40 -15.21
C LYS A 33 5.10 6.56 -13.68
N PHE A 34 5.01 5.45 -12.94
CA PHE A 34 5.00 5.50 -11.49
C PHE A 34 6.34 5.92 -10.91
N ALA A 35 7.47 5.51 -11.51
CA ALA A 35 8.80 5.97 -11.11
C ALA A 35 8.98 7.48 -11.31
N LEU A 36 8.48 8.02 -12.42
CA LEU A 36 8.47 9.47 -12.69
C LEU A 36 7.55 10.21 -11.71
N PHE A 37 6.40 9.64 -11.37
CA PHE A 37 5.48 10.23 -10.39
C PHE A 37 6.08 10.27 -8.98
N ALA A 38 6.75 9.20 -8.53
CA ALA A 38 7.46 9.16 -7.26
C ALA A 38 8.66 10.14 -7.20
N SER A 39 9.17 10.58 -8.35
CA SER A 39 10.23 11.58 -8.45
C SER A 39 9.70 13.01 -8.50
N ASN A 40 8.38 13.21 -8.52
CA ASN A 40 7.76 14.51 -8.60
C ASN A 40 7.82 15.21 -7.22
N LYS A 41 8.59 16.30 -7.14
CA LYS A 41 8.73 17.07 -5.89
C LYS A 41 7.42 17.62 -5.35
N SER A 42 6.49 18.03 -6.21
CA SER A 42 5.19 18.55 -5.78
C SER A 42 4.37 17.47 -5.10
N PHE A 43 4.37 16.26 -5.66
CA PHE A 43 3.69 15.10 -5.07
C PHE A 43 4.38 14.65 -3.77
N ASN A 44 5.71 14.57 -3.77
CA ASN A 44 6.46 14.18 -2.56
C ASN A 44 6.28 15.19 -1.42
N ASN A 45 6.09 16.46 -1.75
CA ASN A 45 5.81 17.51 -0.77
C ASN A 45 4.33 17.61 -0.41
N GLU A 46 3.45 16.83 -1.03
CA GLU A 46 2.02 16.84 -0.76
C GLU A 46 1.72 16.19 0.59
N HIS A 47 1.87 16.99 1.65
CA HIS A 47 1.51 16.65 3.02
C HIS A 47 0.27 17.45 3.38
N GLN A 48 -0.86 17.11 2.74
CA GLN A 48 -2.12 17.77 3.06
C GLN A 48 -2.41 17.56 4.55
N MET A 49 -2.77 18.64 5.25
CA MET A 49 -3.19 18.52 6.63
C MET A 49 -4.40 17.59 6.69
N PRO A 50 -4.39 16.58 7.58
CA PRO A 50 -5.56 15.73 7.76
C PRO A 50 -6.74 16.62 8.09
N ARG A 51 -7.88 16.36 7.44
CA ARG A 51 -9.12 17.07 7.77
C ARG A 51 -9.45 16.81 9.24
N ALA A 52 -10.14 17.78 9.86
CA ALA A 52 -10.65 17.61 11.21
C ALA A 52 -11.42 16.28 11.30
N TYR A 53 -10.95 15.41 12.20
CA TYR A 53 -11.50 14.08 12.38
C TYR A 53 -12.16 14.01 13.76
N VAL A 54 -13.41 13.56 13.77
CA VAL A 54 -14.11 13.20 15.00
C VAL A 54 -14.31 11.70 14.96
N HIS A 55 -13.64 10.99 15.87
CA HIS A 55 -13.76 9.54 15.95
C HIS A 55 -15.15 9.15 16.45
N VAL A 56 -15.82 8.25 15.73
CA VAL A 56 -17.10 7.66 16.11
C VAL A 56 -16.92 6.15 16.10
N SER A 57 -17.19 5.52 17.23
CA SER A 57 -17.08 4.08 17.44
C SER A 57 -18.44 3.52 17.84
N GLU A 58 -18.83 2.38 17.24
CA GLU A 58 -20.04 1.65 17.64
C GLU A 58 -19.92 1.06 19.05
N ALA A 59 -18.69 0.80 19.50
CA ALA A 59 -18.41 0.34 20.86
C ALA A 59 -18.47 1.48 21.91
N GLY A 60 -18.82 2.69 21.49
CA GLY A 60 -18.77 3.89 22.32
C GLY A 60 -17.34 4.35 22.59
N GLY A 61 -17.15 5.06 23.69
CA GLY A 61 -15.90 5.68 24.08
C GLY A 61 -15.89 7.19 23.89
N GLU A 62 -14.80 7.82 24.32
CA GLU A 62 -14.68 9.27 24.32
C GLU A 62 -13.23 9.73 24.13
N MET A 63 -13.07 10.94 23.59
CA MET A 63 -11.79 11.63 23.58
C MET A 63 -11.50 12.20 24.96
N ILE A 64 -10.36 11.83 25.54
CA ILE A 64 -9.86 12.36 26.81
C ILE A 64 -8.55 13.12 26.59
N THR A 65 -8.27 14.05 27.50
CA THR A 65 -6.97 14.73 27.61
C THR A 65 -6.35 14.43 28.97
N PHE A 66 -5.08 14.06 28.99
CA PHE A 66 -4.37 13.73 30.23
C PHE A 66 -2.96 14.35 30.26
N ALA A 67 -2.40 14.50 31.46
CA ALA A 67 -1.05 15.02 31.65
C ALA A 67 -0.02 13.91 31.46
N CYS A 68 1.03 14.23 30.70
CA CYS A 68 2.19 13.37 30.50
C CYS A 68 3.28 13.68 31.54
N ALA A 69 4.23 12.76 31.71
CA ALA A 69 5.30 12.87 32.71
C ALA A 69 6.24 14.07 32.46
N ASP A 70 6.31 14.55 31.23
CA ASP A 70 7.05 15.74 30.81
C ASP A 70 6.29 17.07 31.03
N GLY A 71 5.08 17.01 31.60
CA GLY A 71 4.22 18.17 31.83
C GLY A 71 3.40 18.59 30.61
N MET A 72 3.53 17.92 29.47
CA MET A 72 2.68 18.16 28.30
C MET A 72 1.30 17.51 28.47
N LYS A 73 0.34 17.90 27.63
CA LYS A 73 -0.98 17.26 27.56
C LYS A 73 -1.05 16.38 26.32
N ALA A 74 -1.50 15.15 26.48
CA ALA A 74 -1.81 14.24 25.38
C ALA A 74 -3.31 14.01 25.28
N ASN A 75 -3.76 13.65 24.09
CA ASN A 75 -5.13 13.23 23.81
C ASN A 75 -5.15 11.72 23.52
N ALA A 76 -6.20 11.03 23.95
CA ALA A 76 -6.46 9.64 23.60
C ALA A 76 -7.95 9.39 23.42
N TYR A 77 -8.32 8.38 22.62
CA TYR A 77 -9.67 7.85 22.60
C TYR A 77 -9.73 6.63 23.52
N VAL A 78 -10.63 6.65 24.51
CA VAL A 78 -10.75 5.56 25.50
C VAL A 78 -12.07 4.84 25.32
N ILE A 79 -12.00 3.51 25.32
CA ILE A 79 -13.16 2.62 25.40
C ILE A 79 -13.01 1.83 26.70
N MET A 80 -13.90 2.08 27.65
CA MET A 80 -13.88 1.39 28.94
C MET A 80 -14.46 -0.02 28.79
N ALA A 81 -13.88 -0.99 29.50
CA ALA A 81 -14.46 -2.33 29.57
C ALA A 81 -15.83 -2.29 30.26
N GLU A 82 -16.77 -3.13 29.79
CA GLU A 82 -18.12 -3.25 30.37
C GLU A 82 -18.07 -3.59 31.87
N LYS A 83 -17.11 -4.43 32.27
CA LYS A 83 -16.82 -4.77 33.67
C LYS A 83 -15.49 -4.16 34.09
N LYS A 84 -15.48 -3.55 35.28
CA LYS A 84 -14.27 -2.92 35.85
C LYS A 84 -13.13 -3.94 35.93
N THR A 85 -11.98 -3.57 35.37
CA THR A 85 -10.76 -4.38 35.35
C THR A 85 -9.54 -3.48 35.41
N ASN A 86 -8.38 -4.08 35.75
CA ASN A 86 -7.08 -3.41 35.75
C ASN A 86 -6.26 -3.74 34.49
N ASN A 87 -6.85 -4.47 33.54
CA ASN A 87 -6.20 -4.80 32.28
C ASN A 87 -6.38 -3.65 31.28
N TRP A 88 -5.29 -3.26 30.63
CA TRP A 88 -5.25 -2.16 29.67
C TRP A 88 -4.61 -2.62 28.35
N ILE A 89 -5.16 -2.14 27.23
CA ILE A 89 -4.57 -2.29 25.90
C ILE A 89 -4.29 -0.88 25.39
N PHE A 90 -3.04 -0.63 25.02
CA PHE A 90 -2.62 0.62 24.41
C PHE A 90 -2.37 0.39 22.93
N VAL A 91 -3.00 1.22 22.11
CA VAL A 91 -2.84 1.20 20.66
C VAL A 91 -2.28 2.54 20.24
N PHE A 92 -1.10 2.51 19.63
CA PHE A 92 -0.45 3.69 19.06
C PHE A 92 -0.53 3.57 17.54
N GLN A 93 -1.06 4.60 16.89
CA GLN A 93 -1.02 4.71 15.42
C GLN A 93 0.15 5.59 15.02
N GLU A 94 0.99 5.04 14.17
CA GLU A 94 2.10 5.74 13.52
C GLU A 94 1.66 6.11 12.09
N TRP A 95 2.25 7.17 11.53
CA TRP A 95 2.07 7.57 10.12
C TRP A 95 3.03 6.81 9.20
#